data_AF-K0SLV0-F1
#
_entry.id   AF-K0SLV0-F1
#
_cell.length_a   1.000
_cell.length_b   1.000
_cell.length_c   1.000
_cell.angle_alpha   90.00
_cell.angle_beta   90.00
_cell.angle_gamma   90.00
#
_symmetry.space_group_name_H-M   'P 1'
#
loop_
_entity.id
_entity.type
_entity.pdbx_description
1 polymer ?
#
loop_
_entity_poly.entity_id
_entity_poly.type
_entity_poly.pdbx_seq_one_letter_code
_entity_poly.pdbx_strand_id
1 'polypeptide(L)'
;MPSSSSAGTTAHNRRLLLASAVSFFAGLQVRTVIDLFGPNSIVAVQREDSAAWLPDDVGAGGKRIKLAKGAEAEDVDADQAAAPKKKGGRKRRKKKKKKKSLDDEVDPKEKPPKPPQQFNALNYTRDFEPLKWSLPVPTELAFKSSDEFMAEYISTKRANKIDLPWEHKDRYSHQKISLPLPIISPNFPKSATLTMKHYFACGGATSIHTSTQQGRIGICMMENQFAGKPPLEGCDTHKDHNLRKRLPIDFISDIGLQGPPCYYASMHNGGLENIAKHYPNSTILMVTRNATNWARSIKKWGNLLHRWKKICGFDGRFRSSDHSIAYWDDLHEEAETYEEYWVQFYHAHTQKIREFAMEHLTITYVEAELEDPDMAEKMEKYTTVSRECIMDCHPGPKWIKLHNQTSRCHPVGKNPALKAADVDEDSDDGNNDDRTEENEGNMDDDEPEMEE
;
A
#
# COMPACT_ATOMS: atom_id res chain seq x y z
N MET A 1 -45.76 -29.16 53.07
CA MET A 1 -45.45 -30.31 53.96
C MET A 1 -45.82 -31.59 53.23
N PRO A 2 -45.05 -32.69 53.30
CA PRO A 2 -43.63 -32.86 53.68
C PRO A 2 -42.81 -33.44 52.48
N SER A 3 -41.51 -33.14 52.38
CA SER A 3 -40.34 -34.03 52.69
C SER A 3 -40.20 -35.23 51.72
N SER A 4 -39.03 -35.74 51.32
CA SER A 4 -37.67 -35.71 51.88
C SER A 4 -36.77 -36.53 50.93
N SER A 5 -35.62 -35.97 50.56
CA SER A 5 -34.25 -36.54 50.62
C SER A 5 -34.01 -38.05 50.46
N SER A 6 -33.01 -38.39 49.63
CA SER A 6 -31.94 -39.31 50.07
C SER A 6 -30.62 -39.02 49.35
N ALA A 7 -29.65 -38.50 50.12
CA ALA A 7 -28.24 -38.60 49.81
C ALA A 7 -27.73 -40.01 50.16
N GLY A 8 -26.74 -40.50 49.43
CA GLY A 8 -26.01 -41.73 49.72
C GLY A 8 -24.56 -41.59 49.28
N THR A 9 -23.69 -41.36 50.26
CA THR A 9 -22.23 -41.23 50.19
C THR A 9 -21.54 -42.60 50.37
N THR A 10 -20.22 -42.61 50.13
CA THR A 10 -19.15 -43.49 50.66
C THR A 10 -18.64 -44.70 49.85
N ALA A 11 -17.50 -44.45 49.19
CA ALA A 11 -16.15 -44.95 49.52
C ALA A 11 -15.84 -46.46 49.65
N HIS A 12 -14.96 -46.92 48.75
CA HIS A 12 -13.94 -47.96 48.97
C HIS A 12 -12.68 -47.57 48.13
N ASN A 13 -11.57 -47.13 48.73
CA ASN A 13 -10.40 -47.93 49.18
C ASN A 13 -9.94 -48.98 48.13
N ARG A 14 -8.66 -49.23 47.83
CA ARG A 14 -7.30 -48.68 48.07
C ARG A 14 -6.35 -49.78 47.48
N ARG A 15 -5.11 -49.43 47.09
CA ARG A 15 -3.96 -50.29 46.65
C ARG A 15 -3.96 -50.61 45.15
N LEU A 16 -2.92 -50.34 44.37
CA LEU A 16 -1.53 -50.76 44.57
C LEU A 16 -0.51 -49.73 44.01
N LEU A 17 0.59 -49.56 44.73
CA LEU A 17 1.78 -48.76 44.42
C LEU A 17 2.88 -49.67 43.81
N LEU A 18 3.82 -49.04 43.10
CA LEU A 18 5.20 -49.46 42.75
C LEU A 18 5.46 -50.17 41.40
N ALA A 19 6.04 -49.42 40.46
CA ALA A 19 7.38 -49.66 39.88
C ALA A 19 7.78 -48.46 38.97
N SER A 20 8.75 -47.65 39.42
CA SER A 20 10.11 -47.51 38.85
C SER A 20 10.19 -46.59 37.62
N ALA A 21 10.54 -45.30 37.72
CA ALA A 21 11.88 -44.75 38.03
C ALA A 21 12.98 -45.03 36.97
N VAL A 22 12.76 -44.64 35.71
CA VAL A 22 13.85 -44.24 34.77
C VAL A 22 13.26 -43.25 33.76
N SER A 23 13.51 -41.93 33.91
CA SER A 23 13.44 -40.91 32.82
C SER A 23 13.85 -39.50 33.30
N PHE A 24 14.77 -39.38 34.27
CA PHE A 24 15.17 -38.06 34.82
C PHE A 24 16.47 -37.50 34.22
N PHE A 25 16.92 -37.94 33.03
CA PHE A 25 18.21 -37.49 32.46
C PHE A 25 18.24 -37.19 30.94
N ALA A 26 17.12 -36.88 30.28
CA ALA A 26 17.14 -36.63 28.82
C ALA A 26 16.35 -35.37 28.36
N GLY A 27 16.37 -34.27 29.14
CA GLY A 27 15.57 -33.08 28.85
C GLY A 27 16.27 -31.72 28.95
N LEU A 28 17.58 -31.69 29.18
CA LEU A 28 18.39 -30.47 29.10
C LEU A 28 19.59 -30.78 28.21
N GLN A 29 19.62 -30.23 26.98
CA GLN A 29 20.81 -29.84 26.19
C GLN A 29 20.46 -29.72 24.68
N VAL A 30 19.50 -28.86 24.32
CA VAL A 30 19.31 -28.43 22.91
C VAL A 30 19.15 -26.91 22.83
N ARG A 31 20.11 -26.17 23.40
CA ARG A 31 20.14 -24.69 23.29
C ARG A 31 21.52 -24.08 23.07
N THR A 32 22.51 -24.86 22.65
CA THR A 32 23.91 -24.38 22.48
C THR A 32 24.64 -25.04 21.30
N VAL A 33 23.99 -25.16 20.13
CA VAL A 33 24.66 -25.61 18.89
C VAL A 33 24.42 -24.69 17.68
N ILE A 34 23.58 -23.65 17.79
CA ILE A 34 23.28 -22.74 16.67
C ILE A 34 24.31 -21.58 16.53
N ASP A 35 25.23 -21.41 17.48
CA ASP A 35 26.28 -20.37 17.41
C ASP A 35 27.63 -20.84 16.82
N LEU A 36 27.68 -21.99 16.14
CA LEU A 36 28.94 -22.58 15.64
C LEU A 36 29.19 -22.44 14.13
N PHE A 37 28.33 -21.71 13.40
CA PHE A 37 28.57 -21.39 11.98
C PHE A 37 28.42 -19.89 11.75
N GLY A 38 29.54 -19.17 11.95
CA GLY A 38 29.66 -17.75 11.68
C GLY A 38 29.58 -17.38 10.19
N PRO A 39 29.42 -16.09 9.89
CA PRO A 39 29.11 -15.58 8.56
C PRO A 39 30.40 -15.31 7.77
N ASN A 40 30.56 -15.90 6.58
CA ASN A 40 31.44 -15.37 5.51
C ASN A 40 31.41 -16.28 4.27
N SER A 41 30.50 -16.02 3.33
CA SER A 41 30.66 -16.35 1.90
C SER A 41 29.65 -15.58 1.06
N ILE A 42 29.94 -14.31 0.79
CA ILE A 42 29.22 -13.55 -0.24
C ILE A 42 29.78 -13.98 -1.59
N VAL A 43 29.08 -14.91 -2.26
CA VAL A 43 29.25 -15.19 -3.68
C VAL A 43 28.52 -14.08 -4.45
N ALA A 44 29.28 -13.29 -5.21
CA ALA A 44 28.71 -12.30 -6.13
C ALA A 44 28.08 -13.03 -7.33
N VAL A 45 26.76 -13.24 -7.28
CA VAL A 45 25.97 -13.68 -8.44
C VAL A 45 25.55 -12.43 -9.22
N GLN A 46 26.01 -12.30 -10.46
CA GLN A 46 25.50 -11.31 -11.42
C GLN A 46 24.02 -11.60 -11.70
N ARG A 47 23.15 -10.58 -11.57
CA ARG A 47 21.69 -10.73 -11.66
C ARG A 47 21.12 -9.67 -12.61
N GLU A 48 20.72 -10.06 -13.81
CA GLU A 48 20.18 -9.13 -14.83
C GLU A 48 18.65 -8.87 -14.75
N ASP A 49 17.87 -9.57 -13.92
CA ASP A 49 16.39 -9.46 -13.96
C ASP A 49 15.73 -8.70 -12.78
N SER A 50 16.43 -7.77 -12.12
CA SER A 50 15.94 -7.15 -10.87
C SER A 50 15.16 -5.82 -11.04
N ALA A 51 14.85 -5.40 -12.28
CA ALA A 51 14.37 -4.03 -12.54
C ALA A 51 12.86 -3.78 -12.27
N ALA A 52 12.06 -4.80 -11.94
CA ALA A 52 10.62 -4.65 -11.72
C ALA A 52 10.24 -4.03 -10.35
N TRP A 53 11.23 -3.74 -9.50
CA TRP A 53 11.06 -3.33 -8.10
C TRP A 53 11.13 -1.84 -7.83
N LEU A 54 11.50 -1.04 -8.83
CA LEU A 54 11.67 0.40 -8.67
C LEU A 54 10.33 1.12 -8.79
N PRO A 55 9.98 2.02 -7.86
CA PRO A 55 8.97 3.04 -8.13
C PRO A 55 9.39 3.82 -9.38
N ASP A 56 8.47 4.03 -10.34
CA ASP A 56 8.72 4.76 -11.59
C ASP A 56 9.31 6.19 -11.36
N ASP A 57 9.25 6.72 -10.14
CA ASP A 57 9.76 8.04 -9.77
C ASP A 57 11.26 8.07 -9.39
N VAL A 58 11.93 6.91 -9.27
CA VAL A 58 13.38 6.86 -9.08
C VAL A 58 14.06 6.82 -10.45
N GLY A 59 14.18 7.99 -11.08
CA GLY A 59 14.84 8.15 -12.37
C GLY A 59 16.26 7.57 -12.36
N ALA A 60 16.41 6.37 -12.91
CA ALA A 60 17.70 5.85 -13.33
C ALA A 60 18.25 6.81 -14.40
N GLY A 61 19.39 7.44 -14.11
CA GLY A 61 20.11 8.34 -15.01
C GLY A 61 20.74 7.63 -16.20
N GLY A 62 19.99 6.78 -16.91
CA GLY A 62 20.40 6.14 -18.14
C GLY A 62 20.45 7.14 -19.29
N LYS A 63 21.61 7.25 -19.95
CA LYS A 63 21.81 8.07 -21.15
C LYS A 63 20.76 7.70 -22.20
N ARG A 64 19.92 8.67 -22.60
CA ARG A 64 19.08 8.55 -23.80
C ARG A 64 19.97 8.34 -25.02
N ILE A 65 19.97 7.13 -25.58
CA ILE A 65 20.47 6.89 -26.94
C ILE A 65 19.53 7.65 -27.88
N LYS A 66 20.09 8.59 -28.65
CA LYS A 66 19.36 9.25 -29.73
C LYS A 66 19.29 8.28 -30.91
N LEU A 67 18.12 7.72 -31.19
CA LEU A 67 17.86 7.15 -32.50
C LEU A 67 17.63 8.28 -33.51
N ALA A 68 18.26 8.14 -34.67
CA ALA A 68 18.24 9.08 -35.77
C ALA A 68 16.92 9.02 -36.56
N LYS A 69 16.64 10.15 -37.23
CA LYS A 69 15.50 10.41 -38.11
C LYS A 69 15.41 9.46 -39.30
N GLY A 70 14.17 9.26 -39.77
CA GLY A 70 13.88 9.11 -41.20
C GLY A 70 12.45 8.65 -41.45
N ALA A 71 11.60 9.53 -41.98
CA ALA A 71 10.61 9.23 -43.02
C ALA A 71 9.77 10.48 -43.31
N GLU A 72 9.66 10.77 -44.59
CA GLU A 72 8.91 11.84 -45.23
C GLU A 72 7.40 11.58 -45.16
N ALA A 73 6.60 12.64 -45.13
CA ALA A 73 5.18 12.55 -45.41
C ALA A 73 4.82 13.72 -46.34
N GLU A 74 4.18 13.33 -47.44
CA GLU A 74 3.79 14.12 -48.61
C GLU A 74 2.69 15.15 -48.32
N ASP A 75 2.64 16.10 -49.24
CA ASP A 75 1.67 17.19 -49.38
C ASP A 75 0.23 16.68 -49.56
N VAL A 76 -0.72 17.32 -48.87
CA VAL A 76 -2.12 17.37 -49.30
C VAL A 76 -2.60 18.82 -49.21
N ASP A 77 -3.14 19.28 -50.33
CA ASP A 77 -3.57 20.64 -50.61
C ASP A 77 -4.74 21.14 -49.75
N ALA A 78 -4.77 22.47 -49.68
CA ALA A 78 -5.64 23.29 -48.88
C ALA A 78 -6.99 23.59 -49.56
N ASP A 79 -8.02 23.74 -48.73
CA ASP A 79 -9.04 24.76 -48.94
C ASP A 79 -9.57 25.24 -47.58
N GLN A 80 -9.40 26.53 -47.28
CA GLN A 80 -10.45 27.41 -46.74
C GLN A 80 -9.90 28.77 -46.23
N ALA A 81 -10.50 29.80 -46.81
CA ALA A 81 -10.98 31.06 -46.25
C ALA A 81 -10.06 31.95 -45.37
N ALA A 82 -9.91 33.17 -45.87
CA ALA A 82 -9.02 34.22 -45.41
C ALA A 82 -9.50 35.00 -44.17
N ALA A 83 -8.55 35.33 -43.29
CA ALA A 83 -8.65 36.47 -42.36
C ALA A 83 -7.29 37.19 -42.26
N PRO A 84 -7.23 38.54 -42.26
CA PRO A 84 -5.99 39.29 -42.41
C PRO A 84 -5.17 39.34 -41.11
N LYS A 85 -4.11 38.53 -41.03
CA LYS A 85 -3.12 38.60 -39.95
C LYS A 85 -2.09 39.71 -40.22
N LYS A 86 -2.05 40.70 -39.32
CA LYS A 86 -1.01 41.75 -39.24
C LYS A 86 0.38 41.10 -39.14
N LYS A 87 1.22 41.32 -40.16
CA LYS A 87 2.63 40.88 -40.22
C LYS A 87 3.48 41.68 -39.23
N GLY A 88 3.50 41.26 -37.96
CA GLY A 88 4.52 41.67 -36.99
C GLY A 88 5.82 40.94 -37.27
N GLY A 89 6.76 41.61 -37.94
CA GLY A 89 8.09 41.09 -38.27
C GLY A 89 8.90 40.73 -37.02
N ARG A 90 8.82 39.48 -36.58
CA ARG A 90 9.66 38.93 -35.51
C ARG A 90 11.06 38.70 -36.07
N LYS A 91 11.93 39.72 -35.95
CA LYS A 91 13.36 39.63 -36.27
C LYS A 91 13.95 38.39 -35.60
N ARG A 92 14.23 37.36 -36.39
CA ARG A 92 15.00 36.17 -36.02
C ARG A 92 16.39 36.65 -35.57
N ARG A 93 16.56 36.86 -34.26
CA ARG A 93 17.87 37.06 -33.64
C ARG A 93 18.67 35.78 -33.89
N LYS A 94 19.51 35.77 -34.94
CA LYS A 94 20.53 34.75 -35.16
C LYS A 94 21.43 34.76 -33.91
N LYS A 95 21.18 33.87 -32.95
CA LYS A 95 22.13 33.60 -31.87
C LYS A 95 23.41 33.12 -32.54
N LYS A 96 24.41 34.01 -32.63
CA LYS A 96 25.80 33.65 -32.95
C LYS A 96 26.16 32.48 -32.06
N LYS A 97 26.24 31.28 -32.64
CA LYS A 97 26.78 30.09 -32.02
C LYS A 97 28.26 30.41 -31.77
N LYS A 98 28.57 30.93 -30.58
CA LYS A 98 29.94 31.19 -30.15
C LYS A 98 30.59 29.80 -30.16
N LYS A 99 31.49 29.58 -31.14
CA LYS A 99 32.31 28.37 -31.29
C LYS A 99 33.13 28.30 -29.99
N LYS A 100 32.60 27.56 -29.00
CA LYS A 100 33.32 27.30 -27.75
C LYS A 100 34.48 26.41 -28.19
N SER A 101 35.70 26.89 -27.99
CA SER A 101 36.94 26.15 -28.26
C SER A 101 36.82 24.76 -27.65
N LEU A 102 37.25 23.76 -28.41
CA LEU A 102 37.14 22.35 -28.07
C LEU A 102 38.18 21.91 -27.02
N ASP A 103 38.99 22.85 -26.52
CA ASP A 103 40.26 22.53 -25.86
C ASP A 103 40.21 22.63 -24.32
N ASP A 104 39.01 22.82 -23.73
CA ASP A 104 38.78 22.74 -22.29
C ASP A 104 37.75 21.63 -21.96
N GLU A 105 37.99 20.40 -22.46
CA GLU A 105 37.39 19.19 -21.89
C GLU A 105 37.98 18.97 -20.49
N VAL A 106 37.54 19.79 -19.53
CA VAL A 106 37.69 19.47 -18.11
C VAL A 106 36.84 18.23 -17.87
N ASP A 107 37.52 17.10 -17.62
CA ASP A 107 36.88 15.83 -17.27
C ASP A 107 35.74 16.11 -16.29
N PRO A 108 34.50 15.70 -16.61
CA PRO A 108 33.37 15.95 -15.76
C PRO A 108 33.63 15.27 -14.42
N LYS A 109 34.02 16.06 -13.39
CA LYS A 109 34.28 15.59 -12.03
C LYS A 109 33.22 14.56 -11.65
N GLU A 110 33.63 13.30 -11.54
CA GLU A 110 32.73 12.23 -11.13
C GLU A 110 32.13 12.62 -9.79
N LYS A 111 30.81 12.68 -9.74
CA LYS A 111 30.13 12.92 -8.47
C LYS A 111 30.36 11.68 -7.61
N PRO A 112 30.73 11.83 -6.32
CA PRO A 112 30.88 10.68 -5.44
C PRO A 112 29.60 9.85 -5.45
N PRO A 113 29.70 8.51 -5.40
CA PRO A 113 28.55 7.63 -5.38
C PRO A 113 27.64 8.01 -4.22
N LYS A 114 26.33 8.04 -4.46
CA LYS A 114 25.36 8.29 -3.38
C LYS A 114 25.44 7.12 -2.39
N PRO A 115 25.36 7.36 -1.07
CA PRO A 115 25.26 6.27 -0.11
C PRO A 115 24.02 5.41 -0.44
N PRO A 116 24.08 4.10 -0.20
CA PRO A 116 22.93 3.23 -0.41
C PRO A 116 21.76 3.69 0.45
N GLN A 117 20.54 3.53 -0.07
CA GLN A 117 19.33 3.75 0.72
C GLN A 117 19.27 2.72 1.85
N GLN A 118 18.95 3.17 3.07
CA GLN A 118 18.88 2.31 4.25
C GLN A 118 17.79 1.24 4.09
N PHE A 119 16.58 1.65 3.69
CA PHE A 119 15.40 0.79 3.59
C PHE A 119 15.14 0.38 2.15
N ASN A 120 16.10 -0.36 1.57
CA ASN A 120 16.06 -0.80 0.19
C ASN A 120 15.52 -2.24 0.08
N ALA A 121 14.58 -2.48 -0.84
CA ALA A 121 14.04 -3.82 -1.11
C ALA A 121 15.12 -4.81 -1.57
N LEU A 122 16.21 -4.32 -2.17
CA LEU A 122 17.33 -5.16 -2.60
C LEU A 122 18.08 -5.83 -1.44
N ASN A 123 17.88 -5.36 -0.20
CA ASN A 123 18.46 -5.99 0.99
C ASN A 123 17.77 -7.32 1.34
N TYR A 124 16.62 -7.61 0.72
CA TYR A 124 15.82 -8.78 0.96
C TYR A 124 15.85 -9.69 -0.26
N THR A 125 16.15 -10.96 -0.02
CA THR A 125 16.16 -11.96 -1.08
C THR A 125 14.86 -12.75 -1.08
N ARG A 126 14.68 -13.61 -2.10
CA ARG A 126 13.48 -14.44 -2.23
C ARG A 126 13.37 -15.51 -1.12
N ASP A 127 14.43 -15.72 -0.37
CA ASP A 127 14.48 -16.61 0.80
C ASP A 127 13.85 -16.00 2.06
N PHE A 128 13.49 -14.71 2.05
CA PHE A 128 12.75 -14.11 3.15
C PHE A 128 11.39 -14.81 3.30
N GLU A 129 11.22 -15.53 4.41
CA GLU A 129 9.99 -16.27 4.69
C GLU A 129 8.80 -15.30 4.70
N PRO A 130 7.76 -15.55 3.87
CA PRO A 130 6.57 -14.73 3.89
C PRO A 130 5.97 -14.68 5.29
N LEU A 131 5.68 -13.47 5.75
CA LEU A 131 5.04 -13.28 7.04
C LEU A 131 3.63 -13.84 6.98
N LYS A 132 3.17 -14.41 8.10
CA LYS A 132 1.81 -14.93 8.20
C LYS A 132 0.80 -13.80 8.12
N TRP A 133 -0.07 -13.89 7.12
CA TRP A 133 -1.24 -13.05 7.00
C TRP A 133 -2.22 -13.37 8.12
N SER A 134 -2.87 -12.36 8.68
CA SER A 134 -3.92 -12.52 9.68
C SER A 134 -5.12 -11.65 9.35
N LEU A 135 -6.24 -12.31 9.09
CA LEU A 135 -7.56 -11.67 8.93
C LEU A 135 -8.56 -12.33 9.89
N PRO A 136 -9.43 -11.54 10.54
CA PRO A 136 -10.52 -12.09 11.32
C PRO A 136 -11.54 -12.75 10.39
N VAL A 137 -12.32 -13.69 10.93
CA VAL A 137 -13.54 -14.14 10.26
C VAL A 137 -14.51 -12.94 10.19
N PRO A 138 -15.13 -12.67 9.03
CA PRO A 138 -16.11 -11.60 8.89
C PRO A 138 -17.23 -11.69 9.94
N THR A 139 -17.47 -10.58 10.63
CA THR A 139 -18.61 -10.36 11.53
C THR A 139 -19.51 -9.25 10.99
N GLU A 140 -20.60 -8.93 11.69
CA GLU A 140 -21.47 -7.79 11.33
C GLU A 140 -20.70 -6.46 11.20
N LEU A 141 -19.60 -6.31 11.95
CA LEU A 141 -18.74 -5.12 11.89
C LEU A 141 -18.08 -4.93 10.51
N ALA A 142 -17.84 -6.01 9.77
CA ALA A 142 -17.23 -5.97 8.44
C ALA A 142 -18.11 -5.26 7.40
N PHE A 143 -19.42 -5.31 7.59
CA PHE A 143 -20.43 -4.87 6.63
C PHE A 143 -21.07 -3.53 7.00
N LYS A 144 -20.77 -2.97 8.18
CA LYS A 144 -21.21 -1.62 8.54
C LYS A 144 -20.67 -0.61 7.54
N SER A 145 -21.49 0.37 7.17
CA SER A 145 -21.02 1.54 6.44
C SER A 145 -20.03 2.35 7.29
N SER A 146 -19.23 3.20 6.64
CA SER A 146 -18.30 4.10 7.34
C SER A 146 -19.03 5.01 8.34
N ASP A 147 -20.24 5.47 8.00
CA ASP A 147 -21.04 6.34 8.85
C ASP A 147 -21.59 5.63 10.09
N GLU A 148 -22.12 4.42 9.93
CA GLU A 148 -22.61 3.62 11.05
C GLU A 148 -21.47 3.31 12.03
N PHE A 149 -20.31 2.88 11.51
CA PHE A 149 -19.16 2.60 12.35
C PHE A 149 -18.64 3.87 13.05
N MET A 150 -18.48 4.97 12.32
CA MET A 150 -17.98 6.22 12.91
C MET A 150 -18.94 6.79 13.96
N ALA A 151 -20.26 6.64 13.79
CA ALA A 151 -21.24 7.01 14.80
C ALA A 151 -21.08 6.20 16.09
N GLU A 152 -20.89 4.88 15.98
CA GLU A 152 -20.63 3.99 17.11
C GLU A 152 -19.29 4.32 17.80
N TYR A 153 -18.23 4.50 17.02
CA TYR A 153 -16.90 4.86 17.52
C TYR A 153 -16.93 6.19 18.29
N ILE A 154 -17.58 7.22 17.73
CA ILE A 154 -17.77 8.52 18.39
C ILE A 154 -18.57 8.38 19.69
N SER A 155 -19.66 7.62 19.66
CA SER A 155 -20.48 7.35 20.84
C SER A 155 -19.65 6.68 21.95
N THR A 156 -18.84 5.69 21.57
CA THR A 156 -17.96 4.94 22.47
C THR A 156 -16.89 5.84 23.08
N LYS A 157 -16.24 6.70 22.28
CA LYS A 157 -15.29 7.69 22.81
C LYS A 157 -15.94 8.64 23.81
N ARG A 158 -17.11 9.18 23.50
CA ARG A 158 -17.86 10.07 24.40
C ARG A 158 -18.26 9.37 25.69
N ALA A 159 -18.72 8.12 25.63
CA ALA A 159 -19.03 7.31 26.82
C ALA A 159 -17.81 7.11 27.73
N ASN A 160 -16.62 6.98 27.14
CA ASN A 160 -15.34 6.89 27.85
C ASN A 160 -14.71 8.25 28.20
N LYS A 161 -15.41 9.38 27.93
CA LYS A 161 -14.92 10.75 28.15
C LYS A 161 -13.58 11.02 27.44
N ILE A 162 -13.41 10.45 26.24
CA ILE A 162 -12.26 10.67 25.38
C ILE A 162 -12.62 11.76 24.38
N ASP A 163 -11.85 12.84 24.40
CA ASP A 163 -12.01 13.98 23.49
C ASP A 163 -11.83 13.58 22.03
N LEU A 164 -12.63 14.19 21.15
CA LEU A 164 -12.53 14.04 19.70
C LEU A 164 -11.69 15.19 19.14
N PRO A 165 -10.52 14.95 18.50
CA PRO A 165 -9.61 16.03 18.12
C PRO A 165 -10.23 17.13 17.27
N TRP A 166 -11.12 16.77 16.35
CA TRP A 166 -11.81 17.71 15.45
C TRP A 166 -12.87 18.59 16.14
N GLU A 167 -13.26 18.29 17.38
CA GLU A 167 -14.14 19.16 18.18
C GLU A 167 -13.37 20.29 18.87
N HIS A 168 -12.04 20.21 18.94
CA HIS A 168 -11.17 21.15 19.65
C HIS A 168 -10.29 21.98 18.70
N LYS A 169 -10.92 22.77 17.83
CA LYS A 169 -10.21 23.58 16.82
C LYS A 169 -9.10 24.47 17.41
N ASP A 170 -9.31 25.01 18.61
CA ASP A 170 -8.33 25.88 19.27
C ASP A 170 -7.03 25.17 19.64
N ARG A 171 -7.11 23.88 20.03
CA ARG A 171 -5.96 23.05 20.41
C ARG A 171 -4.98 22.88 19.24
N TYR A 172 -5.51 22.85 18.02
CA TYR A 172 -4.75 22.65 16.79
C TYR A 172 -4.65 23.92 15.94
N SER A 173 -5.02 25.08 16.46
CA SER A 173 -5.01 26.36 15.72
C SER A 173 -3.64 26.75 15.17
N HIS A 174 -2.56 26.25 15.76
CA HIS A 174 -1.17 26.44 15.32
C HIS A 174 -0.70 25.38 14.31
N GLN A 175 -1.47 24.31 14.13
CA GLN A 175 -1.19 23.22 13.21
C GLN A 175 -1.98 23.40 11.92
N LYS A 176 -1.47 22.81 10.85
CA LYS A 176 -2.14 22.86 9.54
C LYS A 176 -3.33 21.91 9.43
N ILE A 177 -3.39 20.94 10.35
CA ILE A 177 -4.39 19.86 10.40
C ILE A 177 -4.82 19.71 11.87
N SER A 178 -6.10 19.45 12.11
CA SER A 178 -6.68 19.28 13.45
C SER A 178 -6.62 17.84 13.99
N LEU A 179 -5.70 17.04 13.47
CA LEU A 179 -5.53 15.64 13.85
C LEU A 179 -4.18 15.41 14.56
N PRO A 180 -4.13 14.52 15.56
CA PRO A 180 -2.87 14.08 16.13
C PRO A 180 -1.93 13.42 15.10
N LEU A 181 -0.64 13.73 15.20
CA LEU A 181 0.40 13.23 14.29
C LEU A 181 1.22 12.09 14.92
N PRO A 182 1.77 11.16 14.12
CA PRO A 182 1.59 11.06 12.67
C PRO A 182 0.19 10.55 12.29
N ILE A 183 -0.24 10.83 11.06
CA ILE A 183 -1.44 10.24 10.45
C ILE A 183 -0.98 9.07 9.58
N ILE A 184 -1.39 7.85 9.92
CA ILE A 184 -1.00 6.62 9.25
C ILE A 184 -2.23 6.03 8.56
N SER A 185 -2.12 5.81 7.25
CA SER A 185 -3.16 5.21 6.43
C SER A 185 -2.79 3.75 6.08
N PRO A 186 -3.36 2.76 6.79
CA PRO A 186 -3.12 1.33 6.55
C PRO A 186 -3.94 0.77 5.37
N ASN A 187 -4.46 1.65 4.51
CA ASN A 187 -5.27 1.31 3.36
C ASN A 187 -4.53 0.43 2.36
N PHE A 188 -5.26 -0.50 1.74
CA PHE A 188 -4.75 -1.23 0.60
C PHE A 188 -4.53 -0.32 -0.62
N PRO A 189 -3.66 -0.73 -1.55
CA PRO A 189 -3.63 -0.16 -2.89
C PRO A 189 -5.04 -0.07 -3.48
N LYS A 190 -5.27 0.95 -4.30
CA LYS A 190 -6.57 1.23 -4.93
C LYS A 190 -7.70 1.65 -3.98
N SER A 191 -7.38 1.94 -2.72
CA SER A 191 -8.27 2.62 -1.75
C SER A 191 -7.83 4.08 -1.53
N ALA A 192 -7.69 4.84 -2.63
CA ALA A 192 -7.40 6.29 -2.60
C ALA A 192 -6.14 6.77 -1.84
N THR A 193 -5.14 5.91 -1.63
CA THR A 193 -3.89 6.29 -0.92
C THR A 193 -3.17 7.49 -1.55
N LEU A 194 -3.11 7.55 -2.89
CA LEU A 194 -2.54 8.70 -3.60
C LEU A 194 -3.40 9.96 -3.48
N THR A 195 -4.72 9.84 -3.56
CA THR A 195 -5.66 10.94 -3.32
C THR A 195 -5.47 11.55 -1.94
N MET A 196 -5.38 10.72 -0.90
CA MET A 196 -5.14 11.19 0.47
C MET A 196 -3.77 11.84 0.63
N LYS A 197 -2.74 11.31 -0.02
CA LYS A 197 -1.43 11.96 -0.04
C LYS A 197 -1.54 13.40 -0.56
N HIS A 198 -2.23 13.59 -1.68
CA HIS A 198 -2.44 14.92 -2.26
C HIS A 198 -3.34 15.83 -1.42
N TYR A 199 -4.39 15.28 -0.81
CA TYR A 199 -5.28 16.00 0.09
C TYR A 199 -4.52 16.64 1.24
N PHE A 200 -3.73 15.87 1.99
CA PHE A 200 -2.93 16.40 3.09
C PHE A 200 -1.82 17.34 2.63
N ALA A 201 -1.19 17.07 1.48
CA ALA A 201 -0.20 17.99 0.90
C ALA A 201 -0.82 19.35 0.54
N CYS A 202 -2.06 19.37 0.03
CA CYS A 202 -2.83 20.59 -0.24
C CYS A 202 -3.17 21.34 1.05
N GLY A 203 -3.47 20.61 2.14
CA GLY A 203 -3.56 21.17 3.50
C GLY A 203 -2.21 21.59 4.10
N GLY A 204 -1.10 21.44 3.38
CA GLY A 204 0.24 21.86 3.79
C GLY A 204 0.98 20.87 4.70
N ALA A 205 0.48 19.66 4.90
CA ALA A 205 1.24 18.60 5.57
C ALA A 205 2.38 18.05 4.72
N THR A 206 3.42 17.58 5.39
CA THR A 206 4.45 16.73 4.80
C THR A 206 3.88 15.34 4.58
N SER A 207 3.43 15.07 3.37
CA SER A 207 2.61 13.91 3.03
C SER A 207 3.33 12.96 2.06
N ILE A 208 3.42 11.68 2.43
CA ILE A 208 4.19 10.66 1.73
C ILE A 208 3.33 9.49 1.27
N HIS A 209 3.68 8.96 0.09
CA HIS A 209 3.07 7.78 -0.51
C HIS A 209 4.17 6.79 -0.85
N THR A 210 4.11 5.58 -0.28
CA THR A 210 5.04 4.43 -0.44
C THR A 210 6.51 4.59 -0.04
N SER A 211 7.13 5.76 -0.24
CA SER A 211 8.59 5.89 -0.19
C SER A 211 9.05 7.24 0.36
N THR A 212 10.10 7.21 1.18
CA THR A 212 10.83 8.38 1.65
C THR A 212 12.18 8.47 0.94
N GLN A 213 13.02 9.44 1.33
CA GLN A 213 14.38 9.53 0.81
C GLN A 213 15.30 8.40 1.30
N GLN A 214 14.90 7.76 2.40
CA GLN A 214 15.63 6.67 3.02
C GLN A 214 15.24 5.29 2.46
N GLY A 215 14.17 5.22 1.66
CA GLY A 215 13.71 4.00 1.01
C GLY A 215 12.21 3.80 1.11
N ARG A 216 11.76 2.55 0.98
CA ARG A 216 10.33 2.19 1.07
C ARG A 216 9.86 2.29 2.52
N ILE A 217 8.74 2.97 2.77
CA ILE A 217 8.26 3.12 4.15
C ILE A 217 7.86 1.77 4.76
N GLY A 218 7.24 0.89 3.97
CA GLY A 218 6.86 -0.44 4.47
C GLY A 218 8.07 -1.25 4.97
N ILE A 219 9.25 -1.08 4.36
CA ILE A 219 10.48 -1.77 4.81
C ILE A 219 10.92 -1.21 6.15
N CYS A 220 10.97 0.12 6.27
CA CYS A 220 11.29 0.78 7.53
C CYS A 220 10.36 0.34 8.67
N MET A 221 9.04 0.34 8.43
CA MET A 221 8.05 -0.08 9.44
C MET A 221 8.21 -1.54 9.83
N MET A 222 8.49 -2.43 8.87
CA MET A 222 8.71 -3.85 9.12
C MET A 222 9.99 -4.10 9.93
N GLU A 223 11.12 -3.52 9.49
CA GLU A 223 12.40 -3.63 10.21
C GLU A 223 12.28 -3.13 11.64
N ASN A 224 11.63 -1.98 11.83
CA ASN A 224 11.40 -1.41 13.14
C ASN A 224 10.47 -2.27 13.99
N GLN A 225 9.43 -2.88 13.41
CA GLN A 225 8.60 -3.84 14.12
C GLN A 225 9.42 -5.03 14.65
N PHE A 226 10.24 -5.66 13.81
CA PHE A 226 11.06 -6.80 14.25
C PHE A 226 12.16 -6.42 15.24
N ALA A 227 12.64 -5.18 15.18
CA ALA A 227 13.58 -4.64 16.15
C ALA A 227 12.91 -4.12 17.44
N GLY A 228 11.58 -4.15 17.56
CA GLY A 228 10.84 -3.61 18.70
C GLY A 228 10.95 -2.08 18.85
N LYS A 229 11.17 -1.39 17.74
CA LYS A 229 11.37 0.06 17.61
C LYS A 229 10.10 0.79 17.13
N PRO A 230 10.01 2.12 17.35
CA PRO A 230 8.98 2.95 16.74
C PRO A 230 8.90 2.74 15.22
N PRO A 231 7.70 2.49 14.65
CA PRO A 231 7.54 2.16 13.23
C PRO A 231 8.22 3.12 12.25
N LEU A 232 8.30 4.42 12.55
CA LEU A 232 8.88 5.42 11.65
C LEU A 232 10.34 5.80 12.02
N GLU A 233 10.98 5.11 12.97
CA GLU A 233 12.36 5.41 13.36
C GLU A 233 13.30 5.34 12.14
N GLY A 234 13.97 6.44 11.83
CA GLY A 234 14.90 6.55 10.69
C GLY A 234 14.24 6.87 9.35
N CYS A 235 12.91 6.86 9.25
CA CYS A 235 12.15 7.19 8.05
C CYS A 235 11.00 8.18 8.31
N ASP A 236 11.08 8.94 9.39
CA ASP A 236 10.11 9.93 9.88
C ASP A 236 10.29 11.33 9.28
N THR A 237 11.23 11.52 8.35
CA THR A 237 11.49 12.82 7.72
C THR A 237 11.51 12.79 6.19
N HIS A 238 11.14 13.90 5.58
CA HIS A 238 11.21 14.14 4.15
C HIS A 238 11.89 15.48 3.85
N LYS A 239 12.78 15.52 2.85
CA LYS A 239 13.40 16.79 2.44
C LYS A 239 12.51 17.49 1.44
N ASP A 240 11.98 18.63 1.88
CA ASP A 240 11.25 19.54 1.02
C ASP A 240 12.22 20.16 -0.01
N HIS A 241 11.87 20.05 -1.29
CA HIS A 241 12.70 20.54 -2.38
C HIS A 241 12.78 22.07 -2.45
N ASN A 242 11.73 22.76 -2.02
CA ASN A 242 11.62 24.22 -2.05
C ASN A 242 12.37 24.84 -0.86
N LEU A 243 12.19 24.28 0.33
CA LEU A 243 12.78 24.77 1.57
C LEU A 243 14.21 24.27 1.79
N ARG A 244 14.61 23.19 1.09
CA ARG A 244 15.89 22.48 1.27
C ARG A 244 16.13 22.01 2.72
N LYS A 245 15.07 21.82 3.50
CA LYS A 245 15.08 21.34 4.89
C LYS A 245 14.41 19.97 4.98
N ARG A 246 14.83 19.17 5.96
CA ARG A 246 14.11 17.95 6.36
C ARG A 246 12.97 18.35 7.28
N LEU A 247 11.76 17.94 6.92
CA LEU A 247 10.54 18.12 7.70
C LEU A 247 10.09 16.77 8.25
N PRO A 248 9.50 16.72 9.46
CA PRO A 248 8.84 15.51 9.92
C PRO A 248 7.69 15.15 8.97
N ILE A 249 7.42 13.86 8.82
CA ILE A 249 6.29 13.36 8.02
C ILE A 249 5.02 13.44 8.87
N ASP A 250 4.03 14.17 8.36
CA ASP A 250 2.75 14.35 9.02
C ASP A 250 1.75 13.27 8.59
N PHE A 251 1.76 12.88 7.32
CA PHE A 251 0.87 11.87 6.74
C PHE A 251 1.63 10.81 5.95
N ILE A 252 1.25 9.55 6.12
CA ILE A 252 1.79 8.43 5.35
C ILE A 252 0.70 7.46 4.89
N SER A 253 0.82 7.00 3.65
CA SER A 253 -0.11 6.06 3.01
C SER A 253 0.61 5.05 2.12
N ASP A 254 -0.11 3.98 1.77
CA ASP A 254 0.41 2.87 0.96
C ASP A 254 1.67 2.28 1.58
N ILE A 255 1.55 1.94 2.86
CA ILE A 255 2.62 1.39 3.71
C ILE A 255 2.88 -0.10 3.49
N GLY A 256 2.25 -0.70 2.47
CA GLY A 256 2.41 -2.09 2.08
C GLY A 256 3.63 -2.35 1.18
N LEU A 257 4.13 -3.58 1.24
CA LEU A 257 5.19 -4.13 0.40
C LEU A 257 4.64 -5.30 -0.43
N GLN A 258 4.85 -5.22 -1.74
CA GLN A 258 4.34 -6.17 -2.74
C GLN A 258 5.47 -7.06 -3.32
N GLY A 259 6.46 -7.39 -2.50
CA GLY A 259 7.67 -8.14 -2.90
C GLY A 259 8.49 -8.55 -1.70
N PRO A 260 9.57 -9.35 -1.81
CA PRO A 260 10.34 -9.74 -0.64
C PRO A 260 10.92 -8.47 0.01
N PRO A 261 10.59 -8.18 1.27
CA PRO A 261 9.70 -8.92 2.17
C PRO A 261 8.22 -8.47 2.01
N CYS A 262 7.28 -9.41 1.87
CA CYS A 262 5.87 -9.03 1.76
C CYS A 262 5.32 -8.68 3.13
N TYR A 263 4.83 -7.46 3.26
CA TYR A 263 4.46 -6.91 4.54
C TYR A 263 3.40 -5.83 4.38
N TYR A 264 2.40 -5.90 5.24
CA TYR A 264 1.36 -4.90 5.42
C TYR A 264 1.12 -4.80 6.92
N ALA A 265 1.37 -3.63 7.52
CA ALA A 265 1.23 -3.44 8.96
C ALA A 265 -0.18 -3.79 9.47
N SER A 266 -1.21 -3.60 8.64
CA SER A 266 -2.60 -3.99 8.96
C SER A 266 -2.91 -5.47 8.81
N MET A 267 -2.11 -6.22 8.03
CA MET A 267 -2.38 -7.64 7.75
C MET A 267 -1.48 -8.60 8.51
N HIS A 268 -0.38 -8.12 9.09
CA HIS A 268 0.57 -8.97 9.79
C HIS A 268 0.52 -8.66 11.27
N ASN A 269 0.47 -9.70 12.10
CA ASN A 269 0.43 -9.58 13.55
C ASN A 269 1.62 -8.76 14.06
N GLY A 270 1.35 -7.87 15.02
CA GLY A 270 2.34 -6.98 15.59
C GLY A 270 2.48 -5.64 14.85
N GLY A 271 1.98 -5.50 13.62
CA GLY A 271 2.14 -4.27 12.84
C GLY A 271 1.34 -3.09 13.41
N LEU A 272 0.03 -3.29 13.61
CA LEU A 272 -0.84 -2.28 14.23
C LEU A 272 -0.51 -2.10 15.72
N GLU A 273 -0.18 -3.18 16.43
CA GLU A 273 0.20 -3.15 17.83
C GLU A 273 1.51 -2.36 18.04
N ASN A 274 2.46 -2.46 17.11
CA ASN A 274 3.69 -1.66 17.16
C ASN A 274 3.40 -0.16 16.94
N ILE A 275 2.39 0.18 16.13
CA ILE A 275 1.89 1.57 16.03
C ILE A 275 1.28 2.01 17.35
N ALA A 276 0.36 1.24 17.94
CA ALA A 276 -0.28 1.59 19.21
C ALA A 276 0.73 1.77 20.34
N LYS A 277 1.71 0.89 20.43
CA LYS A 277 2.76 0.91 21.46
C LYS A 277 3.60 2.19 21.41
N HIS A 278 4.00 2.63 20.23
CA HIS A 278 4.96 3.73 20.07
C HIS A 278 4.32 5.07 19.73
N TYR A 279 3.09 5.06 19.20
CA TYR A 279 2.32 6.25 18.85
C TYR A 279 0.89 6.15 19.41
N PRO A 280 0.70 6.04 20.74
CA PRO A 280 -0.63 5.86 21.34
C PRO A 280 -1.60 7.02 21.12
N ASN A 281 -1.07 8.18 20.70
CA ASN A 281 -1.82 9.39 20.37
C ASN A 281 -1.75 9.73 18.87
N SER A 282 -1.41 8.80 17.97
CA SER A 282 -1.45 9.05 16.52
C SER A 282 -2.87 9.06 15.96
N THR A 283 -2.98 9.30 14.66
CA THR A 283 -4.22 9.07 13.91
C THR A 283 -4.07 7.90 12.94
N ILE A 284 -5.04 6.99 12.93
CA ILE A 284 -5.28 6.05 11.84
C ILE A 284 -6.35 6.64 10.94
N LEU A 285 -6.02 6.83 9.66
CA LEU A 285 -6.98 7.23 8.64
C LEU A 285 -7.28 6.06 7.73
N MET A 286 -8.55 5.66 7.65
CA MET A 286 -9.03 4.63 6.74
C MET A 286 -9.94 5.24 5.69
N VAL A 287 -9.53 5.21 4.42
CA VAL A 287 -10.45 5.49 3.29
C VAL A 287 -10.99 4.21 2.71
N THR A 288 -12.24 3.88 3.00
CA THR A 288 -12.89 2.68 2.48
C THR A 288 -13.43 2.93 1.08
N ARG A 289 -13.86 1.87 0.41
CA ARG A 289 -14.50 1.89 -0.91
C ARG A 289 -15.53 0.76 -0.94
N ASN A 290 -16.53 0.87 -1.82
CA ASN A 290 -17.32 -0.30 -2.20
C ASN A 290 -16.39 -1.48 -2.54
N ALA A 291 -16.54 -2.59 -1.80
CA ALA A 291 -15.62 -3.72 -1.86
C ALA A 291 -15.59 -4.37 -3.25
N THR A 292 -16.74 -4.44 -3.92
CA THR A 292 -16.85 -4.96 -5.30
C THR A 292 -16.06 -4.09 -6.27
N ASN A 293 -16.21 -2.77 -6.18
CA ASN A 293 -15.45 -1.83 -7.00
C ASN A 293 -13.94 -1.90 -6.72
N TRP A 294 -13.55 -2.11 -5.45
CA TRP A 294 -12.16 -2.35 -5.10
C TRP A 294 -11.61 -3.64 -5.71
N ALA A 295 -12.32 -4.77 -5.58
CA ALA A 295 -11.94 -6.08 -6.12
C ALA A 295 -11.73 -6.02 -7.65
N ARG A 296 -12.65 -5.39 -8.38
CA ARG A 296 -12.52 -5.14 -9.83
C ARG A 296 -11.29 -4.28 -10.15
N SER A 297 -11.01 -3.28 -9.32
CA SER A 297 -9.90 -2.36 -9.53
C SER A 297 -8.54 -3.04 -9.35
N ILE A 298 -8.37 -3.86 -8.31
CA ILE A 298 -7.11 -4.57 -8.06
C ILE A 298 -6.83 -5.66 -9.10
N LYS A 299 -7.88 -6.33 -9.62
CA LYS A 299 -7.77 -7.32 -10.70
C LYS A 299 -7.11 -6.73 -11.95
N LYS A 300 -7.47 -5.49 -12.29
CA LYS A 300 -6.94 -4.76 -13.46
C LYS A 300 -5.63 -4.01 -13.18
N TRP A 301 -5.24 -3.86 -11.92
CA TRP A 301 -4.14 -2.96 -11.56
C TRP A 301 -2.77 -3.65 -11.63
N GLY A 302 -2.16 -3.56 -12.81
CA GLY A 302 -0.74 -3.77 -13.03
C GLY A 302 -0.20 -5.05 -12.41
N ASN A 303 -0.89 -6.18 -12.57
CA ASN A 303 -0.48 -7.50 -12.06
C ASN A 303 -0.30 -7.57 -10.53
N LEU A 304 -1.01 -6.75 -9.74
CA LEU A 304 -0.92 -6.77 -8.27
C LEU A 304 -1.15 -8.18 -7.69
N LEU A 305 -2.27 -8.82 -8.06
CA LEU A 305 -2.64 -10.14 -7.54
C LEU A 305 -1.64 -11.21 -7.98
N HIS A 306 -1.11 -11.09 -9.20
CA HIS A 306 -0.03 -11.94 -9.66
C HIS A 306 1.25 -11.74 -8.85
N ARG A 307 1.61 -10.50 -8.47
CA ARG A 307 2.75 -10.23 -7.58
C ARG A 307 2.53 -10.81 -6.19
N TRP A 308 1.33 -10.67 -5.62
CA TRP A 308 1.01 -11.31 -4.34
C TRP A 308 1.18 -12.83 -4.44
N LYS A 309 0.64 -13.47 -5.48
CA LYS A 309 0.78 -14.92 -5.68
C LYS A 309 2.23 -15.34 -5.86
N LYS A 310 2.93 -14.77 -6.85
CA LYS A 310 4.28 -15.22 -7.24
C LYS A 310 5.36 -14.80 -6.26
N ILE A 311 5.17 -13.70 -5.55
CA ILE A 311 6.25 -13.07 -4.79
C ILE A 311 5.98 -13.11 -3.29
N CYS A 312 4.73 -12.91 -2.88
CA CYS A 312 4.34 -13.04 -1.48
C CYS A 312 3.89 -14.45 -1.11
N GLY A 313 3.78 -15.35 -2.08
CA GLY A 313 3.19 -16.67 -1.87
C GLY A 313 1.70 -16.61 -1.50
N PHE A 314 1.04 -15.48 -1.73
CA PHE A 314 -0.33 -15.24 -1.32
C PHE A 314 -1.25 -15.15 -2.54
N ASP A 315 -1.99 -16.22 -2.81
CA ASP A 315 -2.98 -16.26 -3.89
C ASP A 315 -4.43 -16.11 -3.41
N GLY A 316 -4.61 -15.83 -2.12
CA GLY A 316 -5.89 -15.89 -1.42
C GLY A 316 -5.94 -17.01 -0.38
N ARG A 317 -5.09 -18.04 -0.52
CA ARG A 317 -5.03 -19.11 0.48
C ARG A 317 -4.10 -18.75 1.62
N PHE A 318 -4.54 -19.01 2.84
CA PHE A 318 -3.80 -18.69 4.06
C PHE A 318 -2.97 -19.89 4.57
N ARG A 319 -2.69 -20.90 3.74
CA ARG A 319 -1.84 -22.10 3.98
C ARG A 319 -1.22 -22.24 5.38
N SER A 320 -2.02 -22.52 6.39
CA SER A 320 -1.56 -22.64 7.78
C SER A 320 -2.55 -23.49 8.57
N SER A 321 -2.03 -24.19 9.57
CA SER A 321 -2.80 -25.11 10.42
C SER A 321 -3.65 -24.40 11.49
N ASP A 322 -3.89 -23.09 11.38
CA ASP A 322 -4.69 -22.33 12.34
C ASP A 322 -6.18 -22.43 11.97
N HIS A 323 -7.07 -22.62 12.93
CA HIS A 323 -8.50 -22.72 12.66
C HIS A 323 -9.11 -21.45 12.06
N SER A 324 -8.57 -20.27 12.39
CA SER A 324 -8.99 -19.00 11.77
C SER A 324 -8.68 -18.93 10.27
N ILE A 325 -7.75 -19.78 9.81
CA ILE A 325 -7.30 -19.86 8.43
C ILE A 325 -8.15 -20.83 7.62
N ALA A 326 -8.71 -21.86 8.26
CA ALA A 326 -9.63 -22.80 7.60
C ALA A 326 -10.80 -22.07 6.93
N TYR A 327 -11.40 -21.07 7.61
CA TYR A 327 -12.47 -20.25 7.03
C TYR A 327 -12.08 -19.61 5.69
N TRP A 328 -10.86 -19.07 5.58
CA TRP A 328 -10.41 -18.38 4.38
C TRP A 328 -10.05 -19.35 3.25
N ASP A 329 -9.52 -20.51 3.59
CA ASP A 329 -9.23 -21.57 2.62
C ASP A 329 -10.56 -22.15 2.08
N ASP A 330 -11.54 -22.43 2.95
CA ASP A 330 -12.88 -22.88 2.59
C ASP A 330 -13.58 -21.84 1.69
N LEU A 331 -13.60 -20.56 2.09
CA LEU A 331 -14.20 -19.50 1.29
C LEU A 331 -13.50 -19.32 -0.07
N HIS A 332 -12.18 -19.53 -0.14
CA HIS A 332 -11.46 -19.46 -1.41
C HIS A 332 -11.85 -20.62 -2.35
N GLU A 333 -12.16 -21.80 -1.81
CA GLU A 333 -12.59 -22.98 -2.57
C GLU A 333 -14.08 -22.92 -2.94
N GLU A 334 -14.92 -22.40 -2.06
CA GLU A 334 -16.38 -22.36 -2.20
C GLU A 334 -16.91 -21.13 -2.95
N ALA A 335 -16.17 -20.03 -2.98
CA ALA A 335 -16.62 -18.79 -3.63
C ALA A 335 -17.01 -19.05 -5.10
N GLU A 336 -18.23 -18.64 -5.48
CA GLU A 336 -18.76 -18.84 -6.83
C GLU A 336 -17.94 -18.06 -7.86
N THR A 337 -17.40 -16.92 -7.42
CA THR A 337 -16.57 -16.06 -8.26
C THR A 337 -15.31 -15.61 -7.54
N TYR A 338 -14.25 -15.40 -8.32
CA TYR A 338 -13.04 -14.74 -7.83
C TYR A 338 -13.32 -13.39 -7.15
N GLU A 339 -14.31 -12.63 -7.66
CA GLU A 339 -14.68 -11.32 -7.11
C GLU A 339 -15.24 -11.43 -5.70
N GLU A 340 -16.08 -12.42 -5.43
CA GLU A 340 -16.69 -12.67 -4.12
C GLU A 340 -15.64 -12.86 -3.02
N TYR A 341 -14.64 -13.71 -3.27
CA TYR A 341 -13.55 -13.93 -2.31
C TYR A 341 -12.83 -12.62 -1.95
N TRP A 342 -12.46 -11.81 -2.94
CA TRP A 342 -11.74 -10.55 -2.70
C TRP A 342 -12.62 -9.47 -2.06
N VAL A 343 -13.93 -9.49 -2.31
CA VAL A 343 -14.89 -8.65 -1.58
C VAL A 343 -14.85 -8.97 -0.10
N GLN A 344 -14.95 -10.25 0.28
CA GLN A 344 -14.88 -10.67 1.67
C GLN A 344 -13.53 -10.37 2.31
N PHE A 345 -12.44 -10.59 1.57
CA PHE A 345 -11.08 -10.23 2.01
C PHE A 345 -10.96 -8.73 2.36
N TYR A 346 -11.55 -7.85 1.56
CA TYR A 346 -11.56 -6.40 1.82
C TYR A 346 -12.38 -6.04 3.06
N HIS A 347 -13.55 -6.67 3.23
CA HIS A 347 -14.39 -6.49 4.41
C HIS A 347 -13.68 -6.91 5.69
N ALA A 348 -13.00 -8.06 5.69
CA ALA A 348 -12.24 -8.53 6.85
C ALA A 348 -11.04 -7.64 7.19
N HIS A 349 -10.35 -7.10 6.19
CA HIS A 349 -9.31 -6.09 6.43
C HIS A 349 -9.86 -4.85 7.10
N THR A 350 -11.00 -4.36 6.62
CA THR A 350 -11.70 -3.21 7.19
C THR A 350 -12.15 -3.51 8.62
N GLN A 351 -12.76 -4.67 8.86
CA GLN A 351 -13.14 -5.14 10.19
C GLN A 351 -11.96 -5.15 11.15
N LYS A 352 -10.82 -5.75 10.76
CA LYS A 352 -9.64 -5.85 11.61
C LYS A 352 -9.17 -4.47 12.09
N ILE A 353 -9.17 -3.49 11.19
CA ILE A 353 -8.77 -2.11 11.53
C ILE A 353 -9.81 -1.46 12.44
N ARG A 354 -11.10 -1.70 12.21
CA ARG A 354 -12.20 -1.20 13.06
C ARG A 354 -12.14 -1.81 14.47
N GLU A 355 -11.91 -3.11 14.59
CA GLU A 355 -11.69 -3.81 15.88
C GLU A 355 -10.50 -3.19 16.62
N PHE A 356 -9.37 -3.02 15.93
CA PHE A 356 -8.19 -2.35 16.47
C PHE A 356 -8.50 -0.92 16.96
N ALA A 357 -9.27 -0.14 16.20
CA ALA A 357 -9.65 1.22 16.58
C ALA A 357 -10.53 1.24 17.85
N MET A 358 -11.42 0.26 18.00
CA MET A 358 -12.29 0.11 19.18
C MET A 358 -11.51 -0.35 20.42
N GLU A 359 -10.49 -1.18 20.25
CA GLU A 359 -9.59 -1.60 21.33
C GLU A 359 -8.65 -0.47 21.78
N HIS A 360 -8.18 0.36 20.84
CA HIS A 360 -7.20 1.41 21.09
C HIS A 360 -7.79 2.82 21.00
N LEU A 361 -8.78 3.13 21.85
CA LEU A 361 -9.47 4.43 21.82
C LEU A 361 -8.56 5.66 22.05
N THR A 362 -7.34 5.50 22.60
CA THR A 362 -6.38 6.62 22.70
C THR A 362 -5.89 7.07 21.33
N ILE A 363 -5.82 6.15 20.37
CA ILE A 363 -5.51 6.44 18.98
C ILE A 363 -6.74 7.09 18.35
N THR A 364 -6.52 8.14 17.57
CA THR A 364 -7.59 8.77 16.80
C THR A 364 -7.87 7.92 15.56
N TYR A 365 -9.14 7.56 15.34
CA TYR A 365 -9.57 6.89 14.12
C TYR A 365 -10.47 7.82 13.31
N VAL A 366 -10.20 7.90 12.02
CA VAL A 366 -11.03 8.63 11.06
C VAL A 366 -11.29 7.69 9.89
N GLU A 367 -12.56 7.53 9.54
CA GLU A 367 -12.99 6.76 8.37
C GLU A 367 -13.88 7.60 7.46
N ALA A 368 -13.66 7.46 6.16
CA ALA A 368 -14.50 8.04 5.11
C ALA A 368 -14.57 7.08 3.92
N GLU A 369 -15.73 6.94 3.31
CA GLU A 369 -15.90 6.14 2.10
C GLU A 369 -15.60 6.96 0.85
N LEU A 370 -14.82 6.40 -0.06
CA LEU A 370 -14.35 7.09 -1.27
C LEU A 370 -15.48 7.49 -2.23
N GLU A 371 -16.52 6.66 -2.29
CA GLU A 371 -17.63 6.80 -3.23
C GLU A 371 -18.83 7.55 -2.62
N ASP A 372 -18.68 8.00 -1.38
CA ASP A 372 -19.66 8.80 -0.66
C ASP A 372 -19.70 10.23 -1.21
N PRO A 373 -20.88 10.76 -1.60
CA PRO A 373 -20.99 12.12 -2.10
C PRO A 373 -20.53 13.18 -1.10
N ASP A 374 -20.60 12.90 0.21
CA ASP A 374 -20.22 13.81 1.29
C ASP A 374 -18.79 13.54 1.82
N MET A 375 -17.99 12.72 1.11
CA MET A 375 -16.61 12.39 1.52
C MET A 375 -15.79 13.66 1.80
N ALA A 376 -15.90 14.67 0.94
CA ALA A 376 -15.08 15.87 1.04
C ALA A 376 -15.45 16.73 2.24
N GLU A 377 -16.75 16.89 2.51
CA GLU A 377 -17.31 17.55 3.69
C GLU A 377 -16.89 16.82 4.97
N LYS A 378 -16.96 15.48 4.99
CA LYS A 378 -16.55 14.66 6.14
C LYS A 378 -15.06 14.81 6.42
N MET A 379 -14.23 14.75 5.38
CA MET A 379 -12.78 14.93 5.52
C MET A 379 -12.43 16.34 6.00
N GLU A 380 -13.07 17.38 5.48
CA GLU A 380 -12.88 18.76 5.97
C GLU A 380 -13.30 18.91 7.43
N LYS A 381 -14.43 18.32 7.82
CA LYS A 381 -14.90 18.30 9.20
C LYS A 381 -13.87 17.67 10.13
N TYR A 382 -13.30 16.51 9.77
CA TYR A 382 -12.36 15.78 10.63
C TYR A 382 -10.95 16.35 10.64
N THR A 383 -10.50 16.96 9.54
CA THR A 383 -9.08 17.32 9.38
C THR A 383 -8.82 18.81 9.30
N THR A 384 -9.87 19.64 9.14
CA THR A 384 -9.82 21.07 8.79
C THR A 384 -9.13 21.41 7.47
N VAL A 385 -8.70 20.42 6.69
CA VAL A 385 -8.18 20.62 5.33
C VAL A 385 -9.36 20.86 4.40
N SER A 386 -9.26 21.92 3.58
CA SER A 386 -10.35 22.33 2.67
C SER A 386 -10.89 21.15 1.87
N ARG A 387 -12.21 21.02 1.78
CA ARG A 387 -12.86 19.99 0.94
C ARG A 387 -12.46 20.08 -0.53
N GLU A 388 -12.06 21.27 -1.01
CA GLU A 388 -11.55 21.50 -2.37
C GLU A 388 -10.22 20.79 -2.66
N CYS A 389 -9.49 20.38 -1.61
CA CYS A 389 -8.25 19.61 -1.73
C CYS A 389 -8.50 18.13 -2.12
N ILE A 390 -9.73 17.63 -2.03
CA ILE A 390 -10.07 16.28 -2.49
C ILE A 390 -10.00 16.25 -4.01
N MET A 391 -9.15 15.36 -4.52
CA MET A 391 -8.94 15.21 -5.95
C MET A 391 -9.10 13.76 -6.38
N ASP A 392 -9.65 13.56 -7.57
CA ASP A 392 -9.68 12.28 -8.26
C ASP A 392 -8.30 11.98 -8.87
N CYS A 393 -7.55 11.07 -8.23
CA CYS A 393 -6.20 10.69 -8.64
C CYS A 393 -6.20 9.29 -9.23
N HIS A 394 -5.88 9.19 -10.52
CA HIS A 394 -5.68 7.90 -11.19
C HIS A 394 -4.20 7.68 -11.51
N PRO A 395 -3.64 6.49 -11.20
CA PRO A 395 -2.41 6.05 -11.85
C PRO A 395 -2.77 5.71 -13.29
N GLY A 396 -2.74 6.71 -14.20
CA GLY A 396 -3.14 6.52 -15.59
C GLY A 396 -2.37 5.39 -16.30
N PRO A 397 -2.95 4.78 -17.35
CA PRO A 397 -2.27 3.80 -18.21
C PRO A 397 -0.89 4.28 -18.67
N LYS A 398 0.04 3.34 -18.90
CA LYS A 398 1.41 3.68 -19.35
C LYS A 398 1.44 4.56 -20.61
N TRP A 399 0.56 4.33 -21.57
CA TRP A 399 0.50 5.12 -22.81
C TRP A 399 -0.01 6.56 -22.57
N ILE A 400 -0.93 6.72 -21.61
CA ILE A 400 -1.42 8.01 -21.13
C ILE A 400 -0.29 8.81 -20.44
N LYS A 401 0.71 8.15 -19.82
CA LYS A 401 1.90 8.82 -19.27
C LYS A 401 2.79 9.48 -20.34
N LEU A 402 2.79 9.01 -21.61
CA LEU A 402 3.61 9.61 -22.67
C LEU A 402 3.25 11.07 -22.96
N HIS A 403 2.01 11.47 -22.72
CA HIS A 403 1.53 12.83 -22.99
C HIS A 403 1.62 13.78 -21.78
N ASN A 404 2.14 13.33 -20.62
CA ASN A 404 2.43 14.16 -19.44
C ASN A 404 1.23 15.00 -18.91
N GLN A 405 0.00 14.67 -19.32
CA GLN A 405 -1.21 15.44 -19.05
C GLN A 405 -2.16 14.77 -18.02
N THR A 406 -1.87 13.54 -17.60
CA THR A 406 -2.90 12.60 -17.08
C THR A 406 -2.41 11.69 -15.95
N SER A 407 -1.14 11.78 -15.54
CA SER A 407 -0.70 11.28 -14.22
C SER A 407 -1.07 12.24 -13.08
N ARG A 408 -2.08 13.10 -13.31
CA ARG A 408 -2.44 14.22 -12.45
C ARG A 408 -3.73 13.89 -11.74
N CYS A 409 -3.76 14.26 -10.47
CA CYS A 409 -5.01 14.39 -9.75
C CYS A 409 -5.84 15.52 -10.37
N HIS A 410 -7.13 15.29 -10.53
CA HIS A 410 -8.08 16.28 -11.05
C HIS A 410 -9.09 16.65 -9.96
N PRO A 411 -9.63 17.87 -9.92
CA PRO A 411 -10.79 18.14 -9.08
C PRO A 411 -11.91 17.14 -9.39
N VAL A 412 -12.66 16.72 -8.39
CA VAL A 412 -13.77 15.76 -8.54
C VAL A 412 -14.72 16.22 -9.66
N GLY A 413 -15.12 15.30 -10.54
CA GLY A 413 -15.98 15.57 -11.70
C GLY A 413 -15.30 16.28 -12.89
N LYS A 414 -14.02 16.65 -12.78
CA LYS A 414 -13.24 17.29 -13.87
C LYS A 414 -12.23 16.36 -14.52
N ASN A 415 -12.32 15.06 -14.26
CA ASN A 415 -11.45 14.07 -14.88
C ASN A 415 -11.81 13.92 -16.37
N PRO A 416 -10.92 14.29 -17.32
CA PRO A 416 -11.21 14.19 -18.73
C PRO A 416 -11.38 12.75 -19.22
N ALA A 417 -10.80 11.76 -18.54
CA ALA A 417 -10.93 10.36 -18.91
C ALA A 417 -12.35 9.83 -18.68
N LEU A 418 -13.04 10.28 -17.62
CA LEU A 418 -14.44 9.90 -17.37
C LEU A 418 -15.36 10.49 -18.44
N LYS A 419 -15.11 11.75 -18.84
CA LYS A 419 -15.90 12.42 -19.88
C LYS A 419 -15.79 11.77 -21.26
N ALA A 420 -14.71 11.04 -21.54
CA ALA A 420 -14.55 10.34 -22.81
C ALA A 420 -15.28 8.99 -22.82
N ALA A 421 -15.29 8.28 -21.68
CA ALA A 421 -15.99 7.00 -21.55
C ALA A 421 -17.51 7.16 -21.79
N ASP A 422 -18.10 8.25 -21.31
CA ASP A 422 -19.53 8.54 -21.50
C ASP A 422 -19.92 8.84 -22.96
N VAL A 423 -18.96 9.07 -23.87
CA VAL A 423 -19.23 9.40 -25.29
C VAL A 423 -19.18 8.18 -26.19
N ASP A 424 -18.49 7.12 -25.78
CA ASP A 424 -18.30 5.92 -26.62
C ASP A 424 -19.38 4.83 -26.38
N GLU A 425 -20.17 4.91 -25.31
CA GLU A 425 -21.26 3.94 -25.03
C GLU A 425 -22.44 4.00 -26.01
N ASP A 426 -22.56 5.06 -26.82
CA ASP A 426 -23.61 5.19 -27.86
C ASP A 426 -23.19 4.68 -29.25
N SER A 427 -22.00 4.05 -29.37
CA SER A 427 -21.50 3.50 -30.65
C SER A 427 -21.34 1.98 -30.62
N ASP A 428 -22.38 1.27 -30.18
CA ASP A 428 -22.49 -0.20 -30.25
C ASP A 428 -22.93 -0.66 -31.66
N ASP A 429 -22.14 -0.32 -32.69
CA ASP A 429 -22.15 -1.05 -33.96
C ASP A 429 -21.05 -2.13 -33.86
N GLY A 430 -21.45 -3.29 -33.33
CA GLY A 430 -20.59 -4.42 -33.01
C GLY A 430 -19.73 -4.90 -34.18
N ASN A 431 -18.42 -4.61 -34.10
CA ASN A 431 -17.40 -5.37 -34.80
C ASN A 431 -16.00 -5.11 -34.20
N ASN A 432 -15.71 -5.66 -33.01
CA ASN A 432 -14.34 -5.71 -32.49
C ASN A 432 -13.92 -7.17 -32.29
N ASP A 433 -13.44 -7.75 -33.40
CA ASP A 433 -12.51 -8.87 -33.42
C ASP A 433 -11.18 -8.38 -32.81
N ASP A 434 -11.09 -8.34 -31.48
CA ASP A 434 -9.81 -8.14 -30.76
C ASP A 434 -9.08 -9.49 -30.67
N ARG A 435 -8.59 -9.92 -31.85
CA ARG A 435 -7.66 -11.04 -32.00
C ARG A 435 -6.23 -10.55 -31.83
N THR A 436 -5.44 -11.40 -31.18
CA THR A 436 -3.96 -11.48 -31.17
C THR A 436 -3.18 -10.49 -30.28
N GLU A 437 -3.08 -10.83 -29.00
CA GLU A 437 -1.76 -11.00 -28.36
C GLU A 437 -1.73 -12.35 -27.61
N GLU A 438 -1.82 -13.44 -28.37
CA GLU A 438 -1.30 -14.75 -27.96
C GLU A 438 0.23 -14.66 -28.04
N ASN A 439 0.88 -14.44 -26.90
CA ASN A 439 2.28 -14.79 -26.74
C ASN A 439 2.32 -16.15 -26.06
N GLU A 440 2.21 -17.20 -26.87
CA GLU A 440 2.47 -18.58 -26.51
C GLU A 440 3.94 -18.71 -26.09
N GLY A 441 4.18 -18.63 -24.79
CA GLY A 441 5.35 -19.24 -24.17
C GLY A 441 4.96 -20.61 -23.66
N ASN A 442 5.13 -21.64 -24.50
CA ASN A 442 5.21 -23.03 -24.03
C ASN A 442 6.30 -23.10 -22.96
N MET A 443 5.89 -23.27 -21.71
CA MET A 443 6.74 -23.87 -20.68
C MET A 443 6.33 -25.33 -20.61
N ASP A 444 7.18 -26.19 -21.17
CA ASP A 444 7.12 -27.62 -20.98
C ASP A 444 7.28 -27.90 -19.47
N ASP A 445 6.22 -28.38 -18.85
CA ASP A 445 6.24 -29.00 -17.53
C ASP A 445 6.84 -30.40 -17.69
N ASP A 446 8.17 -30.51 -17.58
CA ASP A 446 8.85 -31.78 -17.34
C ASP A 446 8.57 -32.21 -15.87
N GLU A 447 7.49 -32.97 -15.66
CA GLU A 447 7.35 -33.82 -14.47
C GLU A 447 8.34 -35.00 -14.58
N PRO A 448 9.24 -35.21 -13.61
CA PRO A 448 10.01 -36.45 -13.56
C PRO A 448 9.10 -37.58 -13.06
N GLU A 449 8.82 -38.55 -13.94
CA GLU A 449 8.31 -39.86 -13.56
C GLU A 449 9.24 -40.49 -12.51
N MET A 450 8.71 -40.76 -11.32
CA MET A 450 9.34 -41.69 -10.38
C MET A 450 8.96 -43.11 -10.81
N GLU A 451 9.92 -43.87 -11.32
CA GLU A 451 9.79 -45.31 -11.50
C GLU A 451 9.81 -46.02 -10.13
N GLU A 452 8.85 -46.93 -9.92
CA GLU A 452 8.83 -47.94 -8.84
C GLU A 452 9.66 -49.18 -9.21
#